data_AF-A0A2R6T6D0-F1
#
_entry.id   AF-A0A2R6T6D0-F1
#
_cell.length_a   1.000
_cell.length_b   1.000
_cell.length_c   1.000
_cell.angle_alpha   90.00
_cell.angle_beta   90.00
_cell.angle_gamma   90.00
#
_symmetry.space_group_name_H-M   'P 1'
#
loop_
_entity.id
_entity.type
_entity.pdbx_description
1 polymer ?
#
loop_
_entity_poly.entity_id
_entity_poly.type
_entity_poly.pdbx_seq_one_letter_code
_entity_poly.pdbx_strand_id
1 'polypeptide(L)'
;MGPKITEKSFYLPDWLKNYAKEVAGSIMLSKNHGKTVKEYREKTGLTQEELSKILDLARETISRIENGKMKPNYDFVRKLTEVIVLSEAIRSSIAKKESEKGGIGIPYLERIANELELSKEEFEKIVLSSLNSYQKRKKDILKNLEELDELN
;
A
#
# COMPACT_ATOMS: atom_id res chain seq x y z
N MET A 1 6.80 -2.55 20.35
CA MET A 1 5.68 -3.46 20.02
C MET A 1 5.87 -3.90 18.57
N GLY A 2 5.80 -5.21 18.28
CA GLY A 2 5.89 -5.88 16.95
C GLY A 2 5.14 -5.16 15.79
N PRO A 3 5.43 -5.41 14.49
CA PRO A 3 4.40 -5.17 13.49
C PRO A 3 3.22 -6.07 13.86
N LYS A 4 2.02 -5.51 14.04
CA LYS A 4 0.85 -6.31 14.44
C LYS A 4 0.41 -7.31 13.37
N ILE A 5 1.05 -7.25 12.20
CA ILE A 5 1.10 -8.31 11.19
C ILE A 5 1.90 -9.50 11.72
N THR A 6 1.39 -10.10 12.80
CA THR A 6 1.83 -11.38 13.35
C THR A 6 0.82 -12.44 12.95
N GLU A 7 1.20 -13.70 13.09
CA GLU A 7 0.39 -14.89 12.78
C GLU A 7 -1.03 -14.87 13.37
N LYS A 8 -1.28 -14.02 14.39
CA LYS A 8 -2.56 -13.82 15.08
C LYS A 8 -3.61 -12.97 14.36
N SER A 9 -3.32 -12.30 13.23
CA SER A 9 -4.37 -11.62 12.47
C SER A 9 -5.34 -12.65 11.89
N PHE A 10 -6.62 -12.54 12.28
CA PHE A 10 -7.67 -13.47 11.91
C PHE A 10 -8.23 -13.16 10.51
N TYR A 11 -8.08 -11.90 10.06
CA TYR A 11 -8.60 -11.43 8.78
C TYR A 11 -7.53 -11.13 7.71
N LEU A 12 -6.22 -11.16 8.00
CA LEU A 12 -5.22 -11.17 6.92
C LEU A 12 -5.06 -12.58 6.33
N PRO A 13 -5.30 -12.77 5.01
CA PRO A 13 -4.90 -13.99 4.34
C PRO A 13 -3.38 -14.15 4.31
N ASP A 14 -2.89 -15.39 4.25
CA ASP A 14 -1.46 -15.70 4.37
C ASP A 14 -0.60 -15.03 3.31
N TRP A 15 -1.11 -14.86 2.09
CA TRP A 15 -0.39 -14.16 1.04
C TRP A 15 -0.14 -12.68 1.39
N LEU A 16 -1.07 -12.01 2.10
CA LEU A 16 -0.85 -10.64 2.59
C LEU A 16 0.11 -10.61 3.79
N LYS A 17 0.09 -11.63 4.65
CA LYS A 17 1.09 -11.76 5.72
C LYS A 17 2.50 -11.92 5.15
N ASN A 18 2.65 -12.74 4.11
CA ASN A 18 3.92 -12.92 3.42
C ASN A 18 4.36 -11.63 2.71
N TYR A 19 3.43 -10.95 2.04
CA TYR A 19 3.70 -9.66 1.40
C TYR A 19 4.15 -8.61 2.41
N ALA A 20 3.54 -8.55 3.59
CA ALA A 20 3.97 -7.66 4.65
C ALA A 20 5.43 -7.92 5.09
N LYS A 21 5.79 -9.20 5.28
CA LYS A 21 7.17 -9.60 5.61
C LYS A 21 8.15 -9.21 4.50
N GLU A 22 7.77 -9.39 3.24
CA GLU A 22 8.56 -8.98 2.07
C GLU A 22 8.79 -7.47 2.04
N VAL A 23 7.73 -6.67 2.24
CA VAL A 23 7.81 -5.20 2.27
C VAL A 23 8.74 -4.74 3.38
N ALA A 24 8.50 -5.21 4.61
CA ALA A 24 9.31 -4.83 5.77
C ALA A 24 10.78 -5.27 5.60
N GLY A 25 11.01 -6.50 5.12
CA GLY A 25 12.33 -7.04 4.84
C GLY A 25 13.06 -6.24 3.75
N SER A 26 12.39 -5.91 2.66
CA SER A 26 12.92 -5.09 1.58
C SER A 26 13.36 -3.71 2.07
N ILE A 27 12.53 -3.05 2.88
CA ILE A 27 12.88 -1.74 3.46
C ILE A 27 14.10 -1.88 4.37
N MET A 28 14.08 -2.83 5.32
CA MET A 28 15.13 -2.98 6.33
C MET A 28 16.48 -3.46 5.78
N LEU A 29 16.47 -4.32 4.75
CA LEU A 29 17.68 -4.93 4.20
C LEU A 29 18.24 -4.19 2.98
N SER A 30 17.49 -3.24 2.41
CA SER A 30 17.96 -2.46 1.25
C SER A 30 19.20 -1.62 1.58
N LYS A 31 20.11 -1.48 0.61
CA LYS A 31 21.24 -0.54 0.73
C LYS A 31 20.80 0.92 0.76
N ASN A 32 19.64 1.23 0.18
CA ASN A 32 19.07 2.57 0.13
C ASN A 32 17.61 2.53 0.61
N HIS A 33 17.44 2.53 1.94
CA HIS A 33 16.13 2.49 2.59
C HIS A 33 15.19 3.60 2.10
N GLY A 34 15.72 4.81 1.88
CA GLY A 34 14.92 5.95 1.43
C GLY A 34 14.30 5.73 0.05
N LYS A 35 15.09 5.22 -0.90
CA LYS A 35 14.59 4.87 -2.23
C LYS A 35 13.53 3.77 -2.16
N THR A 36 13.77 2.71 -1.37
CA THR A 36 12.80 1.61 -1.22
C THR A 36 11.50 2.07 -0.57
N VAL A 37 11.57 2.93 0.47
CA VAL A 37 10.38 3.56 1.09
C VAL A 37 9.58 4.35 0.06
N LYS A 38 10.25 5.18 -0.74
CA LYS A 38 9.63 5.99 -1.78
C LYS A 38 8.91 5.12 -2.81
N GLU A 39 9.57 4.08 -3.31
CA GLU A 39 9.01 3.16 -4.29
C GLU A 39 7.74 2.48 -3.79
N TYR A 40 7.75 2.01 -2.54
CA TYR A 40 6.56 1.41 -1.96
C TYR A 40 5.43 2.42 -1.72
N ARG A 41 5.73 3.64 -1.24
CA ARG A 41 4.73 4.70 -1.15
C ARG A 41 4.11 4.97 -2.53
N GLU A 42 4.91 5.14 -3.56
CA GLU A 42 4.42 5.45 -4.91
C GLU A 42 3.55 4.33 -5.49
N LYS A 43 3.83 3.06 -5.16
CA LYS A 43 2.97 1.92 -5.52
C LYS A 43 1.56 2.02 -4.92
N THR A 44 1.40 2.70 -3.78
CA THR A 44 0.07 2.94 -3.18
C THR A 44 -0.70 4.07 -3.84
N GLY A 45 -0.02 4.96 -4.58
CA GLY A 45 -0.61 6.18 -5.14
C GLY A 45 -0.62 7.38 -4.20
N LEU A 46 -0.18 7.21 -2.94
CA LEU A 46 -0.17 8.28 -1.95
C LEU A 46 0.97 9.27 -2.21
N THR A 47 0.70 10.55 -2.03
CA THR A 47 1.70 11.62 -1.91
C THR A 47 2.41 11.56 -0.56
N GLN A 48 3.54 12.27 -0.42
CA GLN A 48 4.22 12.40 0.88
C GLN A 48 3.33 13.06 1.94
N GLU A 49 2.46 13.99 1.54
CA GLU A 49 1.53 14.71 2.41
C GLU A 49 0.38 13.81 2.89
N GLU A 50 -0.15 12.96 2.01
CA GLU A 50 -1.18 12.00 2.42
C GLU A 50 -0.61 10.92 3.34
N LEU A 51 0.58 10.40 3.01
CA LEU A 51 1.26 9.44 3.89
C LEU A 51 1.58 10.07 5.25
N SER A 52 2.02 11.33 5.29
CA SER A 52 2.34 11.98 6.56
C SER A 52 1.13 12.12 7.47
N LYS A 53 -0.05 12.41 6.90
CA LYS A 53 -1.32 12.44 7.64
C LYS A 53 -1.70 11.07 8.19
N ILE A 54 -1.53 9.99 7.40
CA ILE A 54 -1.85 8.62 7.82
C ILE A 54 -0.87 8.11 8.89
N LEU A 55 0.41 8.50 8.82
CA LEU A 55 1.41 8.04 9.79
C LEU A 55 1.45 8.88 11.06
N ASP A 56 0.70 9.98 11.10
CA ASP A 56 0.78 11.07 12.09
C ASP A 56 2.22 11.58 12.26
N LEU A 57 2.81 12.01 11.14
CA LEU A 57 4.18 12.53 11.07
C LEU A 57 4.20 13.84 10.30
N ALA A 58 5.22 14.66 10.54
CA ALA A 58 5.50 15.79 9.67
C ALA A 58 5.85 15.31 8.25
N ARG A 59 5.32 15.95 7.21
CA ARG A 59 5.66 15.68 5.80
C ARG A 59 7.17 15.74 5.54
N GLU A 60 7.88 16.63 6.24
CA GLU A 60 9.34 16.73 6.17
C GLU A 60 10.03 15.44 6.64
N THR A 61 9.50 14.75 7.66
CA THR A 61 10.01 13.45 8.12
C THR A 61 9.96 12.42 6.98
N ILE A 62 8.84 12.34 6.26
CA ILE A 62 8.69 11.45 5.09
C ILE A 62 9.75 11.80 4.03
N SER A 63 9.87 13.08 3.69
CA SER A 63 10.83 13.56 2.70
C SER A 63 12.28 13.25 3.10
N ARG A 64 12.66 13.47 4.37
CA ARG A 64 14.01 13.19 4.87
C ARG A 64 14.32 11.70 4.82
N ILE A 65 13.35 10.84 5.13
CA ILE A 65 13.51 9.39 5.00
C ILE A 65 13.71 8.99 3.53
N GLU A 66 12.82 9.43 2.64
CA GLU A 66 12.86 9.06 1.22
C GLU A 66 14.13 9.54 0.52
N ASN A 67 14.69 10.67 0.94
CA ASN A 67 15.95 11.20 0.41
C ASN A 67 17.20 10.68 1.14
N GLY A 68 17.06 9.69 2.03
CA GLY A 68 18.18 9.09 2.78
C GLY A 68 18.82 10.03 3.80
N LYS A 69 18.20 11.16 4.11
CA LYS A 69 18.65 12.13 5.13
C LYS A 69 18.25 11.73 6.56
N MET A 70 17.41 10.71 6.68
CA MET A 70 16.99 10.11 7.93
C MET A 70 16.79 8.61 7.69
N LYS A 71 17.26 7.76 8.61
CA LYS A 71 16.97 6.33 8.53
C LYS A 71 15.54 6.08 9.03
N PRO A 72 14.75 5.23 8.34
CA PRO A 72 13.46 4.83 8.87
C PRO A 72 13.68 4.03 10.16
N ASN A 73 12.97 4.41 11.21
CA ASN A 73 12.96 3.62 12.44
C ASN A 73 11.95 2.48 12.30
N TYR A 74 11.96 1.62 13.30
CA TYR A 74 11.09 0.46 13.34
C TYR A 74 9.60 0.81 13.25
N ASP A 75 9.12 1.82 13.99
CA ASP A 75 7.70 2.18 14.00
C ASP A 75 7.24 2.75 12.64
N PHE A 76 8.10 3.53 11.99
CA PHE A 76 7.87 4.01 10.64
C PHE A 76 7.72 2.85 9.66
N VAL A 77 8.65 1.88 9.67
CA VAL A 77 8.58 0.72 8.76
C VAL A 77 7.31 -0.08 9.02
N ARG A 78 6.98 -0.33 10.29
CA ARG A 78 5.74 -1.01 10.67
C ARG A 78 4.52 -0.33 10.07
N LYS A 79 4.30 0.95 10.39
CA LYS A 79 3.10 1.68 9.95
C LYS A 79 3.03 1.80 8.42
N LEU A 80 4.17 2.05 7.75
CA LEU A 80 4.23 2.08 6.30
C LEU A 80 3.86 0.72 5.69
N THR A 81 4.36 -0.39 6.25
CA THR A 81 3.98 -1.74 5.82
C THR A 81 2.48 -1.98 5.96
N GLU A 82 1.86 -1.56 7.06
CA GLU A 82 0.41 -1.67 7.28
C GLU A 82 -0.39 -0.95 6.19
N VAL A 83 0.02 0.28 5.82
CA VAL A 83 -0.58 1.05 4.71
C VAL A 83 -0.44 0.33 3.37
N ILE A 84 0.75 -0.17 3.05
CA ILE A 84 1.03 -0.86 1.78
C ILE A 84 0.20 -2.14 1.65
N VAL A 85 0.10 -2.91 2.73
CA VAL A 85 -0.65 -4.17 2.79
C VAL A 85 -2.14 -3.94 2.59
N LEU A 86 -2.72 -2.93 3.25
CA LEU A 86 -4.13 -2.59 3.03
C LEU A 86 -4.38 -2.10 1.59
N SER A 87 -3.49 -1.26 1.06
CA SER A 87 -3.57 -0.78 -0.32
C SER A 87 -3.54 -1.95 -1.32
N GLU A 88 -2.70 -2.96 -1.09
CA GLU A 88 -2.62 -4.17 -1.92
C GLU A 88 -3.86 -5.05 -1.77
N ALA A 89 -4.39 -5.20 -0.56
CA ALA A 89 -5.64 -5.91 -0.31
C ALA A 89 -6.79 -5.28 -1.11
N ILE A 90 -6.93 -3.96 -1.07
CA ILE A 90 -7.97 -3.22 -1.81
C ILE A 90 -7.84 -3.45 -3.32
N ARG A 91 -6.64 -3.27 -3.89
CA ARG A 91 -6.40 -3.51 -5.33
C ARG A 91 -6.75 -4.94 -5.75
N SER A 92 -6.29 -5.92 -4.99
CA SER A 92 -6.57 -7.34 -5.24
C SER A 92 -8.06 -7.69 -5.14
N SER A 93 -8.80 -6.96 -4.30
CA SER A 93 -10.26 -7.11 -4.12
C SER A 93 -11.04 -6.61 -5.33
N ILE A 94 -10.65 -5.44 -5.85
CA ILE A 94 -11.27 -4.80 -7.02
C ILE A 94 -11.01 -5.63 -8.27
N ALA A 95 -9.76 -6.08 -8.48
CA ALA A 95 -9.39 -6.90 -9.64
C ALA A 95 -10.20 -8.21 -9.74
N LYS A 96 -10.53 -8.85 -8.62
CA LYS A 96 -11.36 -10.07 -8.58
C LYS A 96 -12.87 -9.82 -8.74
N LYS A 97 -13.33 -8.59 -8.50
CA LYS A 97 -14.75 -8.21 -8.70
C LYS A 97 -15.07 -7.98 -10.19
N GLU A 98 -14.11 -7.53 -10.99
CA GLU A 98 -14.26 -7.40 -12.45
C GLU A 98 -14.10 -8.73 -13.21
N SER A 99 -13.53 -9.79 -12.61
CA SER A 99 -13.29 -11.08 -13.28
C SER A 99 -14.36 -12.17 -13.00
N GLU A 100 -15.56 -11.79 -12.56
CA GLU A 100 -16.69 -12.70 -12.20
C GLU A 100 -16.37 -13.81 -11.17
N LYS A 101 -15.28 -13.71 -10.38
CA LYS A 101 -14.96 -14.67 -9.31
C LYS A 101 -14.43 -14.00 -8.04
N GLY A 102 -15.33 -13.75 -7.09
CA GLY A 102 -14.98 -13.63 -5.67
C GLY A 102 -14.02 -12.49 -5.33
N GLY A 103 -14.48 -11.25 -5.45
CA GLY A 103 -13.82 -10.10 -4.81
C GLY A 103 -14.05 -10.10 -3.29
N ILE A 104 -13.07 -9.61 -2.54
CA ILE A 104 -13.22 -9.35 -1.11
C ILE A 104 -14.20 -8.17 -0.94
N GLY A 105 -15.24 -8.34 -0.13
CA GLY A 105 -16.24 -7.29 0.11
C GLY A 105 -15.71 -6.14 0.98
N ILE A 106 -16.28 -4.95 0.81
CA ILE A 106 -15.96 -3.75 1.62
C ILE A 106 -16.01 -4.04 3.14
N PRO A 107 -17.01 -4.78 3.68
CA PRO A 107 -17.02 -5.09 5.12
C PRO A 107 -15.82 -5.91 5.60
N TYR A 108 -15.17 -6.67 4.72
CA TYR A 108 -13.95 -7.41 5.07
C TYR A 108 -12.72 -6.50 5.04
N LEU A 109 -12.65 -5.56 4.08
CA LEU A 109 -11.59 -4.55 4.03
C LEU A 109 -11.62 -3.62 5.24
N GLU A 110 -12.81 -3.24 5.71
CA GLU A 110 -12.97 -2.48 6.96
C GLU A 110 -12.47 -3.26 8.18
N ARG A 111 -12.68 -4.58 8.24
CA ARG A 111 -12.14 -5.43 9.32
C ARG A 111 -10.62 -5.47 9.29
N ILE A 112 -10.02 -5.58 8.10
CA ILE A 112 -8.56 -5.49 7.95
C ILE A 112 -8.07 -4.13 8.44
N ALA A 113 -8.69 -3.04 8.01
CA ALA A 113 -8.28 -1.70 8.43
C ALA A 113 -8.32 -1.54 9.96
N ASN A 114 -9.38 -2.03 10.61
CA ASN A 114 -9.49 -2.04 12.06
C ASN A 114 -8.42 -2.89 12.76
N GLU A 115 -8.08 -4.08 12.24
CA GLU A 115 -6.99 -4.90 12.77
C GLU A 115 -5.62 -4.21 12.65
N LEU A 116 -5.44 -3.41 11.60
CA LEU A 116 -4.24 -2.61 11.36
C LEU A 116 -4.26 -1.27 12.11
N GLU A 117 -5.23 -1.04 12.98
CA GLU A 117 -5.40 0.20 13.77
C GLU A 117 -5.55 1.47 12.91
N LEU A 118 -6.06 1.32 11.69
CA LEU A 118 -6.35 2.44 10.81
C LEU A 118 -7.74 2.99 11.12
N SER A 119 -7.83 4.30 11.27
CA SER A 119 -9.08 5.03 11.42
C SER A 119 -9.93 4.94 10.15
N LYS A 120 -11.23 5.23 10.30
CA LYS A 120 -12.17 5.28 9.18
C LYS A 120 -11.72 6.26 8.09
N GLU A 121 -11.22 7.43 8.48
CA GLU A 121 -10.77 8.46 7.54
C GLU A 121 -9.52 8.01 6.76
N GLU A 122 -8.57 7.32 7.43
CA GLU A 122 -7.39 6.76 6.77
C GLU A 122 -7.77 5.63 5.80
N PHE A 123 -8.70 4.76 6.21
CA PHE A 123 -9.25 3.72 5.35
C PHE A 123 -9.86 4.31 4.07
N GLU A 124 -10.73 5.32 4.20
CA GLU A 124 -11.37 5.99 3.06
C GLU A 124 -10.33 6.61 2.11
N LYS A 125 -9.31 7.30 2.64
CA LYS A 125 -8.22 7.88 1.84
C LYS A 125 -7.44 6.81 1.08
N ILE A 126 -7.10 5.70 1.73
CA ILE A 126 -6.36 4.59 1.11
C ILE A 126 -7.20 3.93 0.01
N VAL A 127 -8.51 3.77 0.22
CA VAL A 127 -9.44 3.25 -0.81
C VAL A 127 -9.47 4.16 -2.03
N LEU A 128 -9.67 5.47 -1.84
CA LEU A 128 -9.72 6.45 -2.94
C LEU A 128 -8.41 6.48 -3.75
N SER A 129 -7.26 6.53 -3.06
CA SER A 129 -5.95 6.53 -3.71
C SER A 129 -5.68 5.24 -4.49
N SER A 130 -6.07 4.10 -3.91
CA SER A 130 -5.91 2.77 -4.54
C SER A 130 -6.79 2.61 -5.79
N LEU A 131 -8.02 3.14 -5.76
CA LEU A 131 -8.94 3.15 -6.91
C LEU A 131 -8.43 4.01 -8.05
N ASN A 132 -7.99 5.24 -7.75
CA ASN A 132 -7.45 6.16 -8.76
C ASN A 132 -6.19 5.58 -9.42
N SER A 133 -5.30 4.98 -8.63
CA SER A 133 -4.09 4.32 -9.13
C SER A 133 -4.42 3.14 -10.05
N TYR A 134 -5.41 2.33 -9.68
CA TYR A 134 -5.88 1.21 -10.49
C TYR A 134 -6.49 1.67 -11.82
N GLN A 135 -7.40 2.65 -11.78
CA GLN A 135 -8.05 3.22 -12.97
C GLN A 135 -7.03 3.85 -13.94
N LYS A 136 -6.06 4.60 -13.41
CA LYS A 136 -4.98 5.18 -14.21
C LYS A 136 -4.16 4.08 -14.91
N ARG A 137 -3.74 3.06 -14.16
CA ARG A 137 -2.96 1.95 -14.71
C ARG A 137 -3.71 1.15 -15.77
N LYS A 138 -5.03 0.96 -15.59
CA LYS A 138 -5.91 0.32 -16.59
C LYS A 138 -6.00 1.16 -17.87
N LYS A 139 -6.17 2.48 -17.75
CA LYS A 139 -6.19 3.39 -18.90
C LYS A 139 -4.87 3.39 -19.68
N ASP A 140 -3.74 3.38 -18.98
CA ASP A 140 -2.42 3.35 -19.62
C ASP A 140 -2.20 2.02 -20.38
N ILE A 141 -2.64 0.89 -19.82
CA ILE A 141 -2.58 -0.42 -20.49
C ILE A 141 -3.47 -0.45 -21.74
N LEU A 142 -4.72 0.04 -21.65
CA LEU A 142 -5.65 0.07 -22.78
C LEU A 142 -5.12 0.95 -23.92
N LYS A 143 -4.59 2.12 -23.60
CA LYS A 143 -3.99 3.03 -24.58
C LYS A 143 -2.79 2.37 -25.31
N ASN A 144 -1.92 1.69 -24.57
CA ASN A 144 -0.77 1.01 -25.17
C ASN A 144 -1.18 -0.18 -26.06
N LEU A 145 -2.32 -0.84 -25.78
CA LEU A 145 -2.86 -1.90 -26.63
C LEU A 145 -3.45 -1.32 -27.92
N GLU A 146 -4.17 -0.20 -27.84
CA GLU A 146 -4.69 0.52 -29.02
C GLU A 146 -3.56 1.00 -29.94
N GLU A 147 -2.47 1.56 -29.37
CA GLU A 147 -1.29 2.00 -30.12
C GLU A 147 -0.54 0.83 -30.80
N LEU A 148 -0.59 -0.38 -30.24
CA LEU A 148 0.00 -1.60 -30.84
C LEU A 148 -0.86 -2.16 -31.97
N ASP A 149 -2.17 -2.02 -31.88
CA ASP A 149 -3.11 -2.42 -32.94
C ASP A 149 -3.09 -1.45 -34.13
N GLU A 150 -2.78 -0.16 -33.91
CA GLU A 150 -2.62 0.84 -34.99
C GLU A 150 -1.29 0.72 -35.77
N LEU A 151 -0.32 -0.05 -35.27
CA LEU A 151 1.00 -0.26 -35.88
C LEU A 151 1.11 -1.57 -36.69
N ASN A 152 0.07 -2.40 -36.71
CA ASN A 152 -0.02 -3.66 -37.47
C ASN A 152 -1.03 -3.55 -38.62
#